data_AF-A0A536ZY09-F1
#
_entry.id   AF-A0A536ZY09-F1
#
_cell.length_a   1.000
_cell.length_b   1.000
_cell.length_c   1.000
_cell.angle_alpha   90.00
_cell.angle_beta   90.00
_cell.angle_gamma   90.00
#
_symmetry.space_group_name_H-M   'P 1'
#
loop_
_entity.id
_entity.type
_entity.pdbx_description
1 polymer ?
#
loop_
_entity_poly.entity_id
_entity_poly.type
_entity_poly.pdbx_seq_one_letter_code
_entity_poly.pdbx_strand_id
1 'polypeptide(L)' 'MRAYFQSGWVKTGLVLLFVGAGPLLFIIVAAAIGLWPDPNPNPIGPGLLFFFTFWPALICIVIGVVRVRLRG' A
#
# COMPACT_ATOMS: atom_id res chain seq x y z
N MET A 1 -1.66 -8.18 -18.75
CA MET A 1 -0.94 -7.82 -17.51
C MET A 1 0.28 -6.93 -17.74
N ARG A 2 1.15 -7.23 -18.71
CA ARG A 2 2.41 -6.48 -18.96
C ARG A 2 2.22 -4.96 -19.16
N ALA A 3 1.16 -4.52 -19.84
CA ALA A 3 0.84 -3.11 -20.05
C ALA A 3 0.51 -2.33 -18.76
N TYR A 4 -0.15 -2.97 -17.78
CA TYR A 4 -0.44 -2.34 -16.49
C TYR A 4 0.82 -2.10 -15.67
N PHE A 5 1.74 -3.08 -15.66
CA PHE A 5 3.03 -2.94 -14.99
C PHE A 5 4.02 -2.00 -15.71
N GLN A 6 3.73 -1.55 -16.93
CA GLN A 6 4.51 -0.50 -17.60
C GLN A 6 3.98 0.91 -17.33
N SER A 7 2.77 1.04 -16.79
CA SER A 7 2.21 2.34 -16.43
C SER A 7 2.90 2.91 -15.19
N GLY A 8 3.55 4.07 -15.34
CA GLY A 8 4.18 4.79 -14.24
C GLY A 8 3.21 5.07 -13.08
N TRP A 9 1.95 5.36 -13.39
CA TRP A 9 0.89 5.56 -12.40
C TRP A 9 0.60 4.33 -11.55
N VAL A 10 0.51 3.16 -12.19
CA VAL A 10 0.30 1.89 -11.46
C VAL A 10 1.52 1.57 -10.60
N LYS A 11 2.75 1.76 -11.11
CA LYS A 11 3.97 1.55 -10.33
C LYS A 11 4.03 2.46 -9.11
N THR A 12 3.82 3.76 -9.28
CA THR A 12 3.85 4.75 -8.20
C THR A 12 2.80 4.43 -7.14
N GLY A 13 1.58 4.09 -7.57
CA GLY A 13 0.53 3.70 -6.64
C GLY A 13 0.84 2.41 -5.89
N LEU A 14 1.43 1.41 -6.55
CA LEU A 14 1.90 0.19 -5.88
C LEU A 14 3.01 0.48 -4.86
N VAL A 15 3.98 1.31 -5.19
CA VAL A 15 5.06 1.70 -4.26
C VAL A 15 4.47 2.42 -3.03
N LEU A 16 3.57 3.38 -3.23
CA LEU A 16 2.87 4.06 -2.15
C LEU A 16 2.09 3.07 -1.27
N LEU A 17 1.39 2.10 -1.88
CA LEU A 17 0.67 1.07 -1.15
C LEU A 17 1.61 0.21 -0.29
N PHE A 18 2.75 -0.22 -0.85
CA PHE A 18 3.73 -1.04 -0.13
C PHE A 18 4.40 -0.28 1.01
N VAL A 19 4.81 0.96 0.79
CA VAL A 19 5.43 1.81 1.83
C VAL A 19 4.41 2.18 2.91
N GLY A 20 3.17 2.42 2.52
CA GLY A 20 2.07 2.78 3.41
C GLY A 20 1.55 1.63 4.27
N ALA A 21 1.23 0.51 3.63
CA ALA A 21 0.64 -0.65 4.29
C ALA A 21 1.69 -1.58 4.89
N GLY A 22 2.90 -1.62 4.34
CA GLY A 22 3.96 -2.55 4.74
C GLY A 22 4.28 -2.52 6.23
N PRO A 23 4.60 -1.36 6.82
CA PRO A 23 4.89 -1.25 8.26
C PRO A 23 3.69 -1.67 9.11
N LEU A 24 2.48 -1.26 8.76
CA LEU A 24 1.27 -1.59 9.50
C LEU A 24 1.00 -3.10 9.49
N LEU A 25 1.04 -3.72 8.30
CA LEU A 25 0.84 -5.16 8.13
C LEU A 25 1.93 -5.96 8.83
N PHE A 26 3.18 -5.51 8.76
CA PHE A 26 4.29 -6.16 9.46
C PHE A 26 4.04 -6.21 10.97
N ILE A 27 3.62 -5.09 11.57
CA ILE A 27 3.33 -5.02 13.01
C ILE A 27 2.16 -5.94 13.37
N ILE A 28 1.06 -5.88 12.60
CA ILE A 28 -0.13 -6.70 12.83
C ILE A 28 0.23 -8.20 12.76
N VAL A 29 0.96 -8.62 11.73
CA VAL A 29 1.34 -10.03 11.53
C VAL A 29 2.31 -10.47 12.61
N ALA A 30 3.35 -9.68 12.90
CA ALA A 30 4.33 -10.00 13.94
C ALA A 30 3.68 -10.10 15.32
N ALA A 31 2.69 -9.24 15.62
CA ALA A 31 1.91 -9.31 16.84
C ALA A 31 1.03 -10.57 16.89
N ALA A 32 0.36 -10.91 15.78
CA ALA A 32 -0.51 -12.08 15.69
C ALA A 32 0.24 -13.40 15.90
N ILE A 33 1.52 -13.48 15.50
CA ILE A 33 2.36 -14.67 15.68
C ILE A 33 3.23 -14.62 16.94
N GLY A 34 3.05 -13.63 17.81
CA GLY A 34 3.78 -13.50 19.08
C GLY A 34 5.25 -13.11 18.94
N LEU A 35 5.70 -12.68 17.76
CA LEU A 35 7.05 -12.15 17.52
C LEU A 35 7.16 -10.65 17.84
N TRP A 36 6.06 -10.02 18.24
CA TRP A 36 6.07 -8.62 18.65
C TRP A 36 6.40 -8.48 20.14
N PRO A 37 7.34 -7.61 20.52
CA PRO A 37 7.75 -7.46 21.92
C PRO A 37 6.65 -6.91 22.84
N ASP A 38 5.75 -6.10 22.29
CA ASP A 38 4.67 -5.46 23.05
C ASP A 38 3.43 -6.38 23.10
N PRO A 39 2.94 -6.75 24.30
CA PRO A 39 1.72 -7.55 24.47
C PRO A 39 0.45 -6.89 23.93
N ASN A 40 0.41 -5.55 23.81
CA ASN A 40 -0.73 -4.82 23.26
C ASN A 40 -0.25 -3.72 22.29
N PRO A 41 0.16 -4.09 21.06
CA PRO A 41 0.66 -3.13 20.10
C PRO A 41 -0.40 -2.10 19.72
N ASN A 42 -0.06 -0.81 19.81
CA ASN A 42 -0.88 0.29 19.31
C ASN A 42 -0.16 1.05 18.17
N PRO A 43 -0.21 0.55 16.92
CA PRO A 43 0.52 1.12 15.80
C PRO A 43 -0.18 2.35 15.20
N ILE A 44 -0.41 3.40 16.00
CA ILE A 44 -1.10 4.61 15.53
C ILE A 44 -0.31 5.34 14.44
N GLY A 45 1.01 5.43 14.56
CA GLY A 45 1.88 6.03 13.54
C GLY A 45 1.82 5.29 12.19
N PRO A 46 2.09 3.97 12.15
CA PRO A 46 1.89 3.14 10.97
C PRO A 46 0.47 3.17 10.43
N GLY A 47 -0.54 3.25 11.30
CA GLY A 47 -1.94 3.39 10.92
C GLY A 47 -2.24 4.72 10.21
N LEU A 48 -1.70 5.82 10.70
CA LEU A 48 -1.78 7.13 10.06
C LEU A 48 -1.02 7.15 8.73
N LEU A 49 0.19 6.58 8.69
CA LEU A 49 0.96 6.45 7.45
C LEU A 49 0.16 5.70 6.38
N PHE A 50 -0.42 4.55 6.73
CA PHE A 50 -1.31 3.80 5.85
C PHE A 50 -2.47 4.67 5.38
N PHE A 51 -3.20 5.32 6.29
CA PHE A 51 -4.36 6.13 5.93
C PHE A 51 -4.01 7.25 4.93
N PHE A 52 -2.94 8.00 5.16
CA PHE A 52 -2.55 9.12 4.28
C PHE A 52 -1.95 8.67 2.95
N THR A 53 -1.31 7.50 2.89
CA THR A 53 -0.70 6.98 1.66
C THR A 53 -1.65 6.10 0.85
N PHE A 54 -2.66 5.50 1.48
CA PHE A 54 -3.63 4.61 0.83
C PHE A 54 -4.48 5.34 -0.21
N TRP A 55 -4.99 6.53 0.09
CA TRP A 55 -5.81 7.29 -0.86
C TRP A 55 -5.03 7.71 -2.11
N PRO A 56 -3.82 8.33 -2.00
CA PRO A 56 -2.97 8.61 -3.15
C PRO A 56 -2.59 7.35 -3.94
N ALA A 57 -2.28 6.25 -3.25
CA ALA A 57 -1.95 4.97 -3.88
C ALA A 57 -3.11 4.46 -4.75
N LEU A 58 -4.32 4.45 -4.18
CA LEU A 58 -5.53 4.01 -4.85
C LEU A 58 -5.84 4.88 -6.07
N ILE A 59 -5.76 6.21 -5.93
CA ILE A 59 -5.96 7.15 -7.04
C ILE A 59 -4.96 6.89 -8.17
N CYS A 60 -3.67 6.74 -7.85
CA CYS A 60 -2.65 6.46 -8.86
C CYS A 60 -2.90 5.13 -9.59
N ILE A 61 -3.27 4.08 -8.87
CA ILE A 61 -3.59 2.78 -9.46
C ILE A 61 -4.82 2.89 -10.37
N VAL A 62 -5.91 3.52 -9.90
CA VAL A 62 -7.15 3.68 -10.70
C VAL A 62 -6.88 4.47 -11.97
N ILE A 63 -6.20 5.63 -11.88
CA ILE A 63 -5.82 6.43 -13.05
C ILE A 63 -4.96 5.61 -14.02
N GLY A 64 -3.98 4.87 -13.49
CA GLY A 64 -3.09 4.03 -14.27
C GLY A 64 -3.83 2.91 -15.01
N VAL A 65 -4.79 2.25 -14.35
CA VAL A 65 -5.61 1.18 -14.93
C VAL A 65 -6.54 1.74 -16.01
N VAL A 66 -7.23 2.85 -15.74
CA VAL A 66 -8.12 3.50 -16.70
C VAL A 66 -7.34 3.94 -17.93
N ARG A 67 -6.17 4.57 -17.75
CA ARG A 67 -5.32 5.04 -18.86
C ARG A 67 -4.80 3.89 -19.73
N VAL A 68 -4.43 2.76 -19.13
CA VAL A 68 -4.01 1.57 -19.89
C VAL A 68 -5.17 1.00 -20.68
N ARG A 69 -6.38 0.97 -20.09
CA ARG A 69 -7.59 0.45 -20.73
C ARG A 69 -8.13 1.35 -21.86
N LEU A 70 -7.86 2.65 -21.81
CA LEU A 70 -8.22 3.60 -22.87
C LEU A 70 -7.20 3.63 -24.02
N ARG A 71 -6.00 3.06 -23.82
CA ARG A 71 -4.89 3.06 -24.80
C ARG A 71 -4.66 1.71 -25.47
N GLY A 72 -5.29 0.66 -24.98
CA GLY A 72 -5.28 -0.69 -25.56
C GLY A 72 -6.64 -1.02 -26.15
#